data_AF-A0A8K0PD38-F1
#
_entry.id   AF-A0A8K0PD38-F1
#
_cell.length_a   1.000
_cell.length_b   1.000
_cell.length_c   1.000
_cell.angle_alpha   90.00
_cell.angle_beta   90.00
_cell.angle_gamma   90.00
#
_symmetry.space_group_name_H-M   'P 1'
#
loop_
_entity.id
_entity.type
_entity.pdbx_description
1 polymer ?
#
loop_
_entity_poly.entity_id
_entity_poly.type
_entity_poly.pdbx_seq_one_letter_code
_entity_poly.pdbx_strand_id
1 'polypeptide(L)'
;MERSVFHFENAYKIPNVKCLARCCKTNLPSNTAFRGFGGPQGMVFAESMISDISAYLNIDAVKISELNLYKEGDKTHYKQELEYCTLARCWNECLQKSVYYKQREDINSFN
;
A
#
# COMPACT_ATOMS: atom_id res chain seq x y z
N MET A 1 -5.13 -15.94 6.29
CA MET A 1 -3.86 -15.32 6.70
C MET A 1 -2.90 -15.19 5.52
N GLU A 2 -2.70 -16.23 4.72
CA GLU A 2 -1.82 -16.20 3.54
C GLU A 2 -2.05 -15.00 2.62
N ARG A 3 -3.32 -14.68 2.32
CA ARG A 3 -3.65 -13.51 1.50
C ARG A 3 -3.17 -12.19 2.11
N SER A 4 -3.19 -12.03 3.44
CA SER A 4 -2.64 -10.84 4.10
C SER A 4 -1.14 -10.72 3.87
N VAL A 5 -0.41 -11.83 3.93
CA VAL A 5 1.03 -11.87 3.63
C VAL A 5 1.25 -11.54 2.15
N PHE A 6 0.54 -12.18 1.21
CA PHE A 6 0.75 -11.87 -0.21
C PHE A 6 0.44 -10.42 -0.61
N HIS A 7 -0.33 -9.67 0.19
CA HIS A 7 -0.72 -8.30 -0.12
C HIS A 7 -0.17 -7.27 0.88
N PHE A 8 0.74 -7.65 1.79
CA PHE A 8 1.22 -6.73 2.82
C PHE A 8 2.00 -5.53 2.22
N GLU A 9 2.63 -5.72 1.05
CA GLU A 9 3.35 -4.68 0.32
C GLU A 9 2.43 -3.69 -0.41
N ASN A 10 1.14 -4.05 -0.58
CA ASN A 10 0.21 -3.34 -1.46
C ASN A 10 0.81 -3.07 -2.85
N ALA A 11 1.02 -1.80 -3.20
CA ALA A 11 1.53 -1.34 -4.49
C ALA A 11 3.03 -1.00 -4.48
N TYR A 12 3.72 -1.26 -3.37
CA TYR A 12 5.08 -0.78 -3.14
C TYR A 12 6.13 -1.88 -3.31
N LYS A 13 7.18 -1.60 -4.07
CA LYS A 13 8.34 -2.46 -4.22
C LYS A 13 9.27 -2.31 -3.01
N ILE A 14 9.29 -3.32 -2.15
CA ILE A 14 10.24 -3.40 -1.04
C ILE A 14 11.30 -4.45 -1.40
N PRO A 15 12.56 -4.06 -1.65
CA PRO A 15 13.57 -4.98 -2.18
C PRO A 15 13.97 -6.08 -1.19
N ASN A 16 13.93 -5.77 0.11
CA ASN A 16 14.34 -6.68 1.18
C ASN A 16 13.20 -6.81 2.19
N VAL A 17 12.61 -8.00 2.27
CA VAL A 17 11.42 -8.26 3.07
C VAL A 17 11.56 -9.57 3.84
N LYS A 18 11.09 -9.55 5.09
CA LYS A 18 10.77 -10.75 5.86
C LYS A 18 9.40 -10.56 6.51
N CYS A 19 8.39 -11.26 6.04
CA CYS A 19 7.04 -11.23 6.61
C CYS A 19 6.74 -12.53 7.36
N LEU A 20 6.22 -12.42 8.59
CA LEU A 20 5.80 -13.54 9.42
C LEU A 20 4.39 -13.26 9.93
N ALA A 21 3.49 -14.23 9.81
CA ALA A 21 2.12 -14.12 10.29
C ALA A 21 1.73 -15.34 11.12
N ARG A 22 0.91 -15.15 12.17
CA ARG A 22 0.41 -16.22 13.04
C ARG A 22 -1.07 -16.01 13.36
N CYS A 23 -1.88 -17.05 13.22
CA CYS A 23 -3.28 -17.04 13.67
C CYS A 23 -3.32 -17.31 15.17
N CYS A 24 -3.92 -16.41 15.94
CA CYS A 24 -4.09 -16.58 17.38
C CYS A 24 -5.46 -17.19 17.67
N LYS A 25 -5.49 -18.30 18.41
CA LYS A 25 -6.72 -18.87 18.96
C LYS A 25 -7.08 -18.12 20.25
N THR A 26 -8.30 -17.62 20.33
CA THR A 26 -8.81 -16.88 21.50
C THR A 26 -10.17 -17.42 21.92
N ASN A 27 -10.63 -17.08 23.13
CA ASN A 27 -11.96 -17.43 23.66
C ASN A 27 -13.06 -16.49 23.14
N LEU A 28 -13.02 -16.14 21.86
CA LEU A 28 -14.03 -15.33 21.17
C LEU A 28 -14.75 -16.20 20.13
N PRO A 29 -15.94 -15.80 19.66
CA PRO A 29 -16.57 -16.42 18.51
C PRO A 29 -15.60 -16.51 17.32
N SER A 30 -15.59 -17.65 16.63
CA SER A 30 -14.65 -17.89 15.54
C SER A 30 -14.88 -16.90 14.40
N ASN A 31 -13.88 -16.07 14.12
CA ASN A 31 -13.87 -15.22 12.95
C ASN A 31 -13.88 -16.07 11.66
N THR A 32 -14.54 -15.56 10.62
CA THR A 32 -14.60 -16.18 9.29
C THR A 32 -14.23 -15.16 8.22
N ALA A 33 -14.31 -15.56 6.95
CA ALA A 33 -14.09 -14.72 5.81
C ALA A 33 -14.95 -13.45 5.83
N PHE A 34 -14.32 -12.33 5.46
CA PHE A 34 -15.00 -11.08 5.12
C PHE A 34 -14.50 -10.58 3.77
N ARG A 35 -15.19 -9.62 3.15
CA ARG A 35 -14.82 -9.05 1.85
C ARG A 35 -13.34 -8.64 1.84
N GLY A 36 -12.58 -9.18 0.87
CA GLY A 36 -11.13 -8.98 0.74
C GLY A 36 -10.26 -10.08 1.36
N PHE A 37 -10.83 -10.91 2.25
CA PHE A 37 -10.26 -12.19 2.68
C PHE A 37 -8.84 -12.07 3.30
N GLY A 38 -8.60 -11.01 4.07
CA GLY A 38 -7.28 -10.71 4.67
C GLY A 38 -6.45 -9.68 3.89
N GLY A 39 -6.76 -9.45 2.61
CA GLY A 39 -6.06 -8.46 1.78
C GLY A 39 -6.09 -7.05 2.37
N PRO A 40 -7.27 -6.50 2.71
CA PRO A 40 -7.36 -5.17 3.32
C PRO A 40 -6.53 -5.03 4.60
N GLN A 41 -6.58 -6.04 5.48
CA GLN A 41 -5.80 -6.05 6.71
C GLN A 41 -4.29 -6.09 6.44
N GLY A 42 -3.85 -6.76 5.37
CA GLY A 42 -2.45 -6.78 4.94
C GLY A 42 -2.01 -5.42 4.37
N MET A 43 -2.78 -4.86 3.44
CA MET A 43 -2.42 -3.62 2.73
C MET A 43 -2.35 -2.40 3.64
N VAL A 44 -3.15 -2.37 4.73
CA VAL A 44 -3.06 -1.29 5.73
C VAL A 44 -1.66 -1.17 6.33
N PHE A 45 -0.91 -2.28 6.49
CA PHE A 45 0.47 -2.19 6.99
C PHE A 45 1.38 -1.40 6.05
N ALA A 46 1.26 -1.61 4.74
CA ALA A 46 1.99 -0.83 3.74
C ALA A 46 1.67 0.66 3.83
N GLU A 47 0.38 1.02 3.91
CA GLU A 47 -0.01 2.44 4.01
C GLU A 47 0.42 3.08 5.32
N SER A 48 0.39 2.34 6.44
CA SER A 48 0.94 2.81 7.71
C SER A 48 2.45 3.08 7.62
N MET A 49 3.22 2.20 6.99
CA MET A 49 4.65 2.43 6.77
C MET A 49 4.91 3.69 5.94
N ILE A 50 4.15 3.90 4.84
CA ILE A 50 4.27 5.11 4.02
C ILE A 50 3.95 6.37 4.83
N SER A 51 2.87 6.34 5.62
CA SER A 51 2.49 7.45 6.49
C SER A 51 3.56 7.78 7.53
N ASP A 52 4.12 6.76 8.20
CA ASP A 52 5.16 6.94 9.22
C ASP A 52 6.45 7.51 8.61
N ILE A 53 6.86 7.00 7.44
CA ILE A 53 8.02 7.51 6.69
C ILE A 53 7.79 8.95 6.24
N SER A 54 6.60 9.26 5.73
CA SER A 54 6.20 10.62 5.32
C SER A 54 6.30 11.61 6.47
N ALA A 55 5.76 11.24 7.65
CA ALA A 55 5.84 12.06 8.86
C ALA A 55 7.29 12.24 9.35
N TYR A 56 8.08 11.17 9.35
CA TYR A 56 9.47 11.21 9.80
C TYR A 56 10.36 12.08 8.89
N LEU A 57 10.21 11.96 7.57
CA LEU A 57 11.00 12.70 6.59
C LEU A 57 10.45 14.11 6.30
N ASN A 58 9.24 14.41 6.76
CA ASN A 58 8.48 15.60 6.38
C ASN A 58 8.36 15.77 4.85
N ILE A 59 8.06 14.66 4.16
CA ILE A 59 7.84 14.60 2.72
C ILE A 59 6.42 14.13 2.49
N ASP A 60 5.72 14.71 1.50
CA ASP A 60 4.36 14.31 1.17
C ASP A 60 4.24 12.81 0.86
N ALA A 61 3.23 12.15 1.44
CA ALA A 61 3.05 10.71 1.32
C ALA A 61 2.88 10.25 -0.13
N VAL A 62 2.25 11.05 -1.01
CA VAL A 62 2.11 10.72 -2.45
C VAL A 62 3.47 10.62 -3.11
N LYS A 63 4.41 11.51 -2.75
CA LYS A 63 5.79 11.45 -3.27
C LYS A 63 6.53 10.21 -2.78
N ILE A 64 6.38 9.86 -1.49
CA ILE A 64 6.97 8.63 -0.94
C ILE A 64 6.38 7.40 -1.63
N SER A 65 5.05 7.37 -1.85
CA SER A 65 4.39 6.32 -2.61
C SER A 65 4.98 6.19 -4.01
N GLU A 66 5.02 7.28 -4.80
CA GLU A 66 5.53 7.30 -6.19
C GLU A 66 6.96 6.77 -6.31
N LEU A 67 7.84 7.09 -5.35
CA LEU A 67 9.21 6.60 -5.32
C LEU A 67 9.30 5.08 -5.16
N ASN A 68 8.29 4.48 -4.53
CA ASN A 68 8.27 3.06 -4.17
C ASN A 68 7.25 2.24 -4.97
N LEU A 69 6.44 2.82 -5.86
CA LEU A 69 5.47 2.05 -6.63
C LEU A 69 6.15 0.98 -7.49
N TYR A 70 5.50 -0.18 -7.58
CA TYR A 70 5.84 -1.22 -8.55
C TYR A 70 5.78 -0.71 -9.98
N LYS A 71 6.62 -1.30 -10.84
CA LYS A 71 6.70 -1.06 -12.29
C LYS A 71 6.43 -2.34 -13.06
N GLU A 72 6.18 -2.19 -14.37
CA GLU A 72 6.09 -3.33 -15.29
C GLU A 72 7.36 -4.20 -15.19
N GLY A 73 7.17 -5.52 -15.09
CA GLY A 73 8.27 -6.49 -14.99
C GLY A 73 8.91 -6.60 -13.59
N ASP A 74 8.49 -5.78 -12.62
CA ASP A 74 8.91 -5.99 -11.24
C ASP A 74 8.35 -7.31 -10.69
N LYS A 75 9.06 -7.87 -9.71
CA LYS A 75 8.63 -9.08 -9.01
C LYS A 75 8.14 -8.76 -7.61
N THR A 76 7.03 -9.36 -7.20
CA THR A 76 6.53 -9.31 -5.81
C THR A 76 7.51 -9.96 -4.85
N HIS A 77 7.35 -9.78 -3.53
CA HIS A 77 8.19 -10.47 -2.54
C HIS A 77 8.16 -12.01 -2.64
N TYR A 78 7.08 -12.57 -3.21
CA TYR A 78 6.94 -14.02 -3.47
C TYR A 78 7.32 -14.39 -4.92
N LYS A 79 8.07 -13.53 -5.61
CA LYS A 79 8.71 -13.76 -6.92
C LYS A 79 7.76 -13.86 -8.12
N GLN A 80 6.50 -13.45 -7.97
CA GLN A 80 5.59 -13.33 -9.10
C GLN A 80 5.92 -12.06 -9.89
N GLU A 81 6.10 -12.18 -11.19
CA GLU A 81 6.31 -11.04 -12.09
C GLU A 81 4.99 -10.31 -12.38
N LEU A 82 5.04 -8.97 -12.40
CA LEU A 82 3.91 -8.12 -12.71
C LEU A 82 3.86 -7.84 -14.21
N GLU A 83 2.98 -8.57 -14.89
CA GLU A 83 2.67 -8.39 -16.31
C GLU A 83 1.45 -7.46 -16.47
N TYR A 84 1.50 -6.55 -17.45
CA TYR A 84 0.43 -5.60 -17.76
C TYR A 84 0.05 -4.71 -16.56
N CYS A 85 1.06 -4.25 -15.82
CA CYS A 85 0.95 -3.38 -14.67
C CYS A 85 0.41 -1.99 -15.06
N THR A 86 -0.89 -1.78 -14.86
CA THR A 86 -1.56 -0.49 -15.13
C THR A 86 -1.52 0.48 -13.95
N LEU A 87 -0.76 0.16 -12.90
CA LEU A 87 -0.69 0.92 -11.64
C LEU A 87 -0.36 2.40 -11.87
N ALA A 88 0.71 2.68 -12.62
CA ALA A 88 1.13 4.05 -12.89
C ALA A 88 0.06 4.87 -13.63
N ARG A 89 -0.67 4.24 -14.56
CA ARG A 89 -1.77 4.90 -15.28
C ARG A 89 -2.90 5.27 -14.33
N CYS A 90 -3.36 4.31 -13.52
CA CYS A 90 -4.42 4.55 -12.54
C CYS A 90 -4.04 5.63 -11.52
N TRP A 91 -2.80 5.61 -11.05
CA TRP A 91 -2.25 6.61 -10.14
C TRP A 91 -2.27 8.02 -10.76
N ASN A 92 -1.67 8.16 -11.95
CA ASN A 92 -1.57 9.43 -12.64
C ASN A 92 -2.95 10.00 -13.02
N GLU A 93 -3.86 9.16 -13.53
CA GLU A 93 -5.23 9.59 -13.82
C GLU A 93 -5.97 10.07 -12.56
N CYS A 94 -5.77 9.38 -11.44
CA CYS A 94 -6.37 9.77 -10.16
C CYS A 94 -5.85 11.13 -9.68
N LEU A 95 -4.53 11.35 -9.70
CA LEU A 95 -3.92 12.63 -9.33
C LEU A 95 -4.39 13.79 -10.22
N GLN A 96 -4.47 13.56 -11.53
CA GLN A 96 -4.93 14.55 -12.49
C GLN A 96 -6.42 14.90 -12.28
N LYS A 97 -7.29 13.88 -12.23
CA LYS A 97 -8.75 14.08 -12.10
C LYS A 97 -9.15 14.66 -10.75
N SER A 98 -8.41 14.35 -9.68
CA SER A 98 -8.64 14.93 -8.36
C SER A 98 -8.03 16.32 -8.18
N VAL A 99 -7.16 16.77 -9.11
CA VAL A 99 -6.39 18.01 -8.98
C VAL A 99 -5.60 18.04 -7.66
N TYR A 100 -5.03 16.90 -7.29
CA TYR A 100 -4.46 16.61 -5.97
C TYR A 100 -3.52 17.70 -5.46
N TYR A 101 -2.53 18.11 -6.27
CA TYR A 101 -1.51 19.08 -5.86
C TYR A 101 -2.10 20.45 -5.53
N LYS A 102 -3.07 20.92 -6.32
CA LYS A 102 -3.77 22.17 -6.03
C LYS A 102 -4.55 22.07 -4.71
N GLN A 103 -5.32 20.99 -4.53
CA GLN A 103 -6.07 20.78 -3.30
C GLN A 103 -5.15 20.70 -2.07
N ARG A 104 -3.95 20.14 -2.23
CA ARG A 104 -2.95 20.07 -1.17
C ARG A 104 -2.45 21.45 -0.76
N GLU A 105 -2.17 22.33 -1.73
CA GLU A 105 -1.81 23.73 -1.48
C GLU A 105 -2.94 24.51 -0.80
N ASP A 106 -4.18 24.32 -1.26
CA ASP A 106 -5.37 24.94 -0.67
C ASP A 106 -5.54 24.52 0.80
N ILE A 107 -5.39 23.22 1.11
CA ILE A 107 -5.44 22.69 2.49
C ILE A 107 -4.32 23.28 3.35
N ASN A 108 -3.10 23.37 2.82
CA ASN A 108 -1.98 23.95 3.55
C ASN A 108 -2.14 25.45 3.81
N SER A 109 -2.87 26.16 2.94
CA SER A 109 -3.18 27.58 3.12
C SER A 109 -4.33 27.81 4.11
N PHE A 110 -5.21 26.81 4.27
CA PHE A 110 -6.36 26.87 5.18
C PHE A 110 -5.98 26.61 6.66
N ASN A 111 -5.07 25.65 6.90
CA ASN A 111 -4.60 25.28 8.24
C ASN A 111 -3.54 26.25 8.78
#